data_AF-I8ZVL2-F1
#
_entry.id   AF-I8ZVL2-F1
#
_cell.length_a   1.000
_cell.length_b   1.000
_cell.length_c   1.000
_cell.angle_alpha   90.00
_cell.angle_beta   90.00
_cell.angle_gamma   90.00
#
_symmetry.space_group_name_H-M   'P 1'
#
loop_
_entity.id
_entity.type
_entity.pdbx_description
1 polymer ?
#
loop_
_entity_poly.entity_id
_entity_poly.type
_entity_poly.pdbx_seq_one_letter_code
_entity_poly.pdbx_strand_id
1 'polypeptide(L)'
;MPTTDSATRPGLREFLVHKRAAVLAREGAIAAGAFSGPVVLRAQSVADGRSGVRRIRIRDHQILSDSPPDFAGDDLGPSSPELVLGVFASCLTHVFEIVAARLDLPLDEIRVEVEGQMEPRAGQPGFEGVPREPHNITYQASVTSPATAEEIETLYQTVEAECPLLALFTNPQTITGSLVHTPSGGPAPEPPVEVKAADRG
;
A
#
# COMPACT_ATOMS: atom_id res chain seq x y z
N MET A 1 6.19 41.31 -19.33
CA MET A 1 6.03 39.91 -18.86
C MET A 1 4.77 39.86 -18.03
N PRO A 2 3.75 39.06 -18.41
CA PRO A 2 2.58 38.93 -17.56
C PRO A 2 3.00 38.11 -16.34
N THR A 3 2.83 38.70 -15.16
CA THR A 3 2.84 37.99 -13.88
C THR A 3 1.65 37.03 -13.88
N THR A 4 1.89 35.75 -14.11
CA THR A 4 0.88 34.72 -13.87
C THR A 4 0.63 34.65 -12.37
N ASP A 5 -0.45 35.30 -11.99
CA ASP A 5 -1.18 35.13 -10.75
C ASP A 5 -1.36 33.64 -10.47
N SER A 6 -0.83 33.18 -9.34
CA SER A 6 -0.91 31.81 -8.81
C SER A 6 -2.31 31.55 -8.23
N ALA A 7 -3.35 31.94 -8.96
CA ALA A 7 -4.73 31.73 -8.57
C ALA A 7 -5.12 30.26 -8.80
N THR A 8 -5.13 29.52 -7.70
CA THR A 8 -6.10 28.47 -7.34
C THR A 8 -6.29 27.31 -8.33
N ARG A 9 -5.28 26.44 -8.41
CA ARG A 9 -5.59 25.00 -8.38
C ARG A 9 -6.01 24.67 -6.95
N PRO A 10 -7.11 23.94 -6.68
CA PRO A 10 -7.38 23.47 -5.33
C PRO A 10 -6.18 22.64 -4.86
N GLY A 11 -5.52 23.13 -3.83
CA GLY A 11 -4.29 22.58 -3.30
C GLY A 11 -4.56 21.55 -2.21
N LEU A 12 -3.47 21.06 -1.62
CA LEU A 12 -3.55 20.09 -0.52
C LEU A 12 -4.31 20.66 0.68
N ARG A 13 -4.19 21.97 0.96
CA ARG A 13 -4.91 22.64 2.06
C ARG A 13 -6.43 22.49 1.95
N GLU A 14 -7.03 22.75 0.79
CA GLU A 14 -8.47 22.62 0.58
C GLU A 14 -8.91 21.16 0.72
N PHE A 15 -8.12 20.22 0.21
CA PHE A 15 -8.38 18.81 0.38
C PHE A 15 -8.36 18.38 1.85
N LEU A 16 -7.41 18.88 2.65
CA LEU A 16 -7.32 18.53 4.08
C LEU A 16 -8.54 19.00 4.89
N VAL A 17 -9.20 20.09 4.51
CA VAL A 17 -10.48 20.50 5.13
C VAL A 17 -11.56 19.45 4.88
N HIS A 18 -11.69 18.95 3.65
CA HIS A 18 -12.63 17.87 3.34
C HIS A 18 -12.24 16.55 4.02
N LYS A 19 -10.94 16.24 4.05
CA LYS A 19 -10.42 15.05 4.71
C LYS A 19 -10.70 15.08 6.21
N ARG A 20 -10.56 16.23 6.87
CA ARG A 20 -10.85 16.43 8.30
C ARG A 20 -12.28 16.04 8.62
N ALA A 21 -13.24 16.55 7.85
CA ALA A 21 -14.65 16.19 8.04
C ALA A 21 -14.88 14.68 7.91
N ALA A 22 -14.27 14.03 6.91
CA ALA A 22 -14.39 12.58 6.72
C ALA A 22 -13.72 11.75 7.82
N VAL A 23 -12.53 12.16 8.28
CA VAL A 23 -11.79 11.50 9.36
C VAL A 23 -12.56 11.60 10.68
N LEU A 24 -13.01 12.79 11.06
CA LEU A 24 -13.78 13.00 12.30
C LEU A 24 -15.12 12.24 12.27
N ALA A 25 -15.81 12.22 11.12
CA ALA A 25 -17.04 11.43 10.97
C ALA A 25 -16.76 9.93 11.12
N ARG A 26 -15.65 9.44 10.57
CA ARG A 26 -15.23 8.04 10.71
C ARG A 26 -14.88 7.70 12.15
N GLU A 27 -14.12 8.54 12.85
CA GLU A 27 -13.78 8.36 14.26
C GLU A 27 -15.04 8.37 15.15
N GLY A 28 -15.97 9.28 14.91
CA GLY A 28 -17.26 9.30 15.59
C GLY A 28 -18.08 8.02 15.36
N ALA A 29 -18.10 7.50 14.13
CA ALA A 29 -18.76 6.24 13.81
C ALA A 29 -18.08 5.04 14.50
N ILE A 30 -16.75 5.04 14.64
CA ILE A 30 -16.00 4.03 15.40
C ILE A 30 -16.39 4.09 16.87
N ALA A 31 -16.37 5.28 17.48
CA ALA A 31 -16.74 5.48 18.88
C ALA A 31 -18.20 5.07 19.17
N ALA A 32 -19.09 5.25 18.19
CA ALA A 32 -20.49 4.83 18.27
C ALA A 32 -20.72 3.33 18.01
N GLY A 33 -19.67 2.54 17.73
CA GLY A 33 -19.79 1.10 17.46
C GLY A 33 -20.45 0.77 16.12
N ALA A 34 -20.38 1.67 15.13
CA ALA A 34 -21.04 1.47 13.83
C ALA A 34 -20.36 0.41 12.94
N PHE A 35 -19.20 -0.10 13.33
CA PHE A 35 -18.44 -1.10 12.59
C PHE A 35 -18.58 -2.47 13.25
N SER A 36 -18.99 -3.47 12.48
CA SER A 36 -19.30 -4.82 12.96
C SER A 36 -18.08 -5.75 13.12
N GLY A 37 -16.86 -5.27 12.85
CA GLY A 37 -15.65 -6.07 12.95
C GLY A 37 -14.58 -5.74 11.90
N PRO A 38 -13.58 -6.62 11.73
CA PRO A 38 -12.48 -6.41 10.79
C PRO A 38 -12.95 -6.45 9.34
N VAL A 39 -12.36 -5.59 8.51
CA VAL A 39 -12.57 -5.62 7.06
C VAL A 39 -11.57 -6.60 6.42
N VAL A 40 -12.07 -7.53 5.61
CA VAL A 40 -11.23 -8.47 4.89
C VAL A 40 -10.73 -7.83 3.59
N LEU A 41 -9.41 -7.63 3.48
CA LEU A 41 -8.75 -7.17 2.27
C LEU A 41 -8.47 -8.38 1.35
N ARG A 42 -8.77 -8.24 0.05
CA ARG A 42 -8.54 -9.30 -0.95
C ARG A 42 -7.93 -8.72 -2.22
N ALA A 43 -6.94 -9.44 -2.75
CA ALA A 43 -6.34 -9.20 -4.05
C ALA A 43 -6.16 -10.55 -4.75
N GLN A 44 -6.21 -10.53 -6.08
CA GLN A 44 -5.86 -11.69 -6.92
C GLN A 44 -4.93 -11.25 -8.05
N SER A 45 -4.08 -12.15 -8.51
CA SER A 45 -3.22 -11.90 -9.66
C SER A 45 -3.32 -13.05 -10.65
N VAL A 46 -3.42 -12.73 -11.94
CA VAL A 46 -3.44 -13.70 -13.03
C VAL A 46 -2.41 -13.28 -14.06
N ALA A 47 -1.54 -14.22 -14.45
CA ALA A 47 -0.59 -14.03 -15.52
C ALA A 47 -1.28 -14.14 -16.88
N ASP A 48 -0.93 -13.25 -17.80
CA ASP A 48 -1.29 -13.37 -19.21
C ASP A 48 -0.58 -14.58 -19.81
N GLY A 49 -1.33 -15.47 -20.47
CA GLY A 49 -0.80 -16.75 -20.93
C GLY A 49 0.29 -16.65 -22.00
N ARG A 50 0.40 -15.51 -22.70
CA ARG A 50 1.41 -15.31 -23.74
C ARG A 50 2.61 -14.51 -23.23
N SER A 51 2.38 -13.41 -22.52
CA SER A 51 3.46 -12.52 -22.09
C SER A 51 3.93 -12.75 -20.65
N GLY A 52 3.17 -13.48 -19.82
CA GLY A 52 3.48 -13.62 -18.40
C GLY A 52 3.16 -12.38 -17.55
N VAL A 53 2.75 -11.27 -18.17
CA VAL A 53 2.35 -10.02 -17.50
C VAL A 53 1.24 -10.30 -16.49
N ARG A 54 1.39 -9.79 -15.27
CA ARG A 54 0.52 -10.11 -14.15
C ARG A 54 -0.50 -8.99 -13.94
N ARG A 55 -1.79 -9.32 -14.04
CA ARG A 55 -2.89 -8.39 -13.74
C ARG A 55 -3.36 -8.60 -12.32
N ILE A 56 -3.02 -7.66 -11.43
CA ILE A 56 -3.51 -7.64 -10.05
C ILE A 56 -4.89 -6.98 -10.04
N ARG A 57 -5.89 -7.65 -9.46
CA ARG A 57 -7.23 -7.08 -9.21
C ARG A 57 -7.51 -6.93 -7.73
N ILE A 58 -8.01 -5.74 -7.36
CA ILE A 58 -8.41 -5.36 -6.00
C ILE A 58 -9.76 -4.65 -6.12
N ARG A 59 -10.84 -5.30 -5.69
CA ARG A 59 -12.21 -4.85 -5.98
C ARG A 59 -12.35 -4.63 -7.51
N ASP A 60 -12.83 -3.46 -7.92
CA ASP A 60 -13.00 -3.07 -9.33
C ASP A 60 -11.76 -2.40 -9.95
N HIS A 61 -10.64 -2.34 -9.21
CA HIS A 61 -9.41 -1.73 -9.67
C HIS A 61 -8.42 -2.78 -10.19
N GLN A 62 -7.57 -2.35 -11.13
CA GLN A 62 -6.51 -3.18 -11.69
C GLN A 62 -5.16 -2.47 -11.62
N ILE A 63 -4.12 -3.22 -11.25
CA ILE A 63 -2.72 -2.80 -11.27
C ILE A 63 -1.97 -3.78 -12.16
N LEU A 64 -1.11 -3.25 -13.04
CA LEU A 64 -0.23 -4.07 -13.85
C LEU A 64 1.06 -4.31 -13.08
N SER A 65 1.52 -5.56 -13.03
CA SER A 65 2.86 -5.91 -12.59
C SER A 65 3.55 -6.68 -13.70
N ASP A 66 4.75 -6.25 -14.02
CA ASP A 66 5.61 -6.93 -14.99
C ASP A 66 7.02 -7.06 -14.42
N SER A 67 7.94 -7.63 -15.18
CA SER A 67 9.33 -7.78 -14.79
C SER A 67 10.25 -7.14 -15.84
N PRO A 68 11.50 -6.81 -15.50
CA PRO A 68 12.46 -6.39 -16.49
C PRO A 68 12.81 -7.53 -17.48
N PRO A 69 13.47 -7.22 -18.60
CA PRO A 69 13.79 -8.21 -19.64
C PRO A 69 14.67 -9.38 -19.18
N ASP A 70 15.50 -9.20 -18.16
CA ASP A 70 16.33 -10.26 -17.57
C ASP A 70 15.53 -11.33 -16.79
N PHE A 71 14.25 -11.04 -16.52
CA PHE A 71 13.23 -11.97 -16.05
C PHE A 71 12.17 -12.30 -17.11
N ALA A 72 12.50 -12.10 -18.40
CA ALA A 72 11.62 -12.31 -19.54
C ALA A 72 10.29 -11.53 -19.48
N GLY A 73 10.28 -10.37 -18.81
CA GLY A 73 9.17 -9.43 -18.88
C GLY A 73 9.38 -8.34 -19.92
N ASP A 74 8.34 -7.55 -20.15
CA ASP A 74 8.29 -6.49 -21.16
C ASP A 74 8.42 -5.08 -20.55
N ASP A 75 8.70 -4.99 -19.24
CA ASP A 75 8.79 -3.74 -18.46
C ASP A 75 7.54 -2.84 -18.62
N LEU A 76 6.35 -3.46 -18.75
CA LEU A 76 5.09 -2.73 -18.93
C LEU A 76 4.53 -2.15 -17.62
N GLY A 77 5.09 -2.55 -16.49
CA GLY A 77 4.75 -2.08 -15.16
C GLY A 77 5.78 -2.54 -14.14
N PRO A 78 5.76 -1.96 -12.94
CA PRO A 78 6.74 -2.26 -11.90
C PRO A 78 6.73 -3.74 -11.49
N SER A 79 7.90 -4.20 -11.06
CA SER A 79 8.05 -5.51 -10.45
C SER A 79 7.33 -5.59 -9.09
N SER A 80 7.05 -6.81 -8.64
CA SER A 80 6.38 -7.02 -7.35
C SER A 80 7.14 -6.37 -6.17
N PRO A 81 8.48 -6.44 -6.08
CA PRO A 81 9.25 -5.70 -5.06
C PRO A 81 9.08 -4.18 -5.14
N GLU A 82 9.13 -3.60 -6.34
CA GLU A 82 8.95 -2.15 -6.54
C GLU A 82 7.54 -1.70 -6.18
N LEU A 83 6.52 -2.50 -6.52
CA LEU A 83 5.14 -2.26 -6.12
C LEU A 83 4.97 -2.21 -4.60
N VAL A 84 5.67 -3.06 -3.85
CA VAL A 84 5.63 -3.04 -2.39
C VAL A 84 6.17 -1.72 -1.83
N LEU A 85 7.29 -1.20 -2.38
CA LEU A 85 7.83 0.11 -1.97
C LEU A 85 6.90 1.26 -2.38
N GLY A 86 6.32 1.21 -3.57
CA GLY A 86 5.35 2.21 -4.04
C GLY A 86 4.07 2.25 -3.18
N VAL A 87 3.55 1.09 -2.79
CA VAL A 87 2.42 0.99 -1.86
C VAL A 87 2.80 1.51 -0.47
N PHE A 88 4.03 1.27 -0.01
CA PHE A 88 4.51 1.81 1.26
C PHE A 88 4.57 3.35 1.24
N ALA A 89 5.17 3.93 0.21
CA ALA A 89 5.23 5.37 0.00
C ALA A 89 3.82 5.99 0.00
N SER A 90 2.90 5.40 -0.77
CA SER A 90 1.51 5.83 -0.83
C SER A 90 0.81 5.78 0.53
N CYS A 91 1.08 4.76 1.35
CA CYS A 91 0.50 4.65 2.68
C CYS A 91 1.00 5.75 3.61
N LEU A 92 2.32 6.00 3.65
CA LEU A 92 2.89 7.08 4.46
C LEU A 92 2.31 8.44 4.06
N THR A 93 2.28 8.76 2.76
CA THR A 93 1.66 9.99 2.25
C THR A 93 0.21 10.14 2.72
N HIS A 94 -0.58 9.07 2.60
CA HIS A 94 -1.98 9.10 3.01
C HIS A 94 -2.16 9.29 4.53
N VAL A 95 -1.27 8.71 5.34
CA VAL A 95 -1.30 8.84 6.80
C VAL A 95 -0.91 10.26 7.22
N PHE A 96 0.08 10.89 6.59
CA PHE A 96 0.37 12.32 6.78
C PHE A 96 -0.87 13.19 6.57
N GLU A 97 -1.57 12.98 5.47
CA GLU A 97 -2.81 13.70 5.19
C GLU A 97 -3.92 13.41 6.24
N ILE A 98 -4.07 12.16 6.71
CA ILE A 98 -5.07 11.82 7.75
C ILE A 98 -4.75 12.58 9.03
N VAL A 99 -3.51 12.47 9.51
CA VAL A 99 -3.09 13.02 10.79
C VAL A 99 -3.10 14.54 10.73
N ALA A 100 -2.59 15.15 9.66
CA ALA A 100 -2.63 16.60 9.48
C ALA A 100 -4.08 17.12 9.48
N ALA A 101 -4.98 16.46 8.73
CA ALA A 101 -6.39 16.82 8.73
C ALA A 101 -7.03 16.68 10.13
N ARG A 102 -6.70 15.63 10.89
CA ARG A 102 -7.19 15.42 12.26
C ARG A 102 -6.65 16.43 13.27
N LEU A 103 -5.39 16.85 13.12
CA LEU A 103 -4.77 17.88 13.96
C LEU A 103 -5.08 19.32 13.49
N ASP A 104 -5.80 19.47 12.38
CA ASP A 104 -6.11 20.76 11.74
C ASP A 104 -4.87 21.52 11.28
N LEU A 105 -3.82 20.79 10.88
CA LEU A 105 -2.56 21.35 10.41
C LEU A 105 -2.58 21.56 8.89
N PRO A 106 -2.24 22.77 8.40
CA PRO A 106 -2.20 23.04 6.97
C PRO A 106 -0.95 22.40 6.34
N LEU A 107 -1.11 21.63 5.26
CA LEU A 107 0.00 21.22 4.40
C LEU A 107 -0.17 21.78 3.00
N ASP A 108 0.90 22.32 2.43
CA ASP A 108 0.97 22.76 1.03
C ASP A 108 1.37 21.62 0.09
N GLU A 109 2.35 20.82 0.51
CA GLU A 109 2.85 19.67 -0.23
C GLU A 109 3.32 18.58 0.76
N ILE A 110 3.09 17.32 0.38
CA ILE A 110 3.71 16.15 1.00
C ILE A 110 4.26 15.26 -0.11
N ARG A 111 5.52 14.86 0.02
CA ARG A 111 6.17 13.85 -0.82
C ARG A 111 6.82 12.81 0.08
N VAL A 112 6.67 11.55 -0.27
CA VAL A 112 7.38 10.45 0.38
C VAL A 112 8.12 9.66 -0.67
N GLU A 113 9.43 9.53 -0.50
CA GLU A 113 10.29 8.68 -1.32
C GLU A 113 10.72 7.48 -0.48
N VAL A 114 10.68 6.28 -1.06
CA VAL A 114 11.03 5.03 -0.39
C VAL A 114 12.04 4.30 -1.24
N GLU A 115 13.14 3.87 -0.62
CA GLU A 115 14.17 3.06 -1.25
C GLU A 115 14.31 1.72 -0.52
N GLY A 116 14.75 0.70 -1.25
CA GLY A 116 15.03 -0.62 -0.69
C GLY A 116 16.02 -1.36 -1.57
N GLN A 117 16.73 -2.31 -0.98
CA GLN A 117 17.75 -3.11 -1.66
C GLN A 117 17.25 -4.53 -1.89
N MET A 118 17.70 -5.13 -2.99
CA MET A 118 17.49 -6.54 -3.30
C MET A 118 18.75 -7.10 -3.93
N GLU A 119 19.18 -8.29 -3.51
CA GLU A 119 20.36 -8.97 -4.05
C GLU A 119 19.92 -10.09 -5.01
N PRO A 120 20.14 -9.95 -6.33
CA PRO A 120 19.76 -10.97 -7.31
C PRO A 120 20.42 -12.34 -7.07
N ARG A 121 21.57 -12.37 -6.38
CA ARG A 121 22.31 -13.60 -6.07
C ARG A 121 21.78 -14.31 -4.83
N ALA A 122 20.80 -13.76 -4.10
CA ALA A 122 20.34 -14.31 -2.83
C ALA A 122 19.96 -15.79 -2.95
N GLY A 123 20.58 -16.62 -2.10
CA GLY A 123 20.38 -18.06 -2.07
C GLY A 123 21.04 -18.87 -3.20
N GLN A 124 21.96 -18.27 -3.95
CA GLN A 124 22.95 -18.97 -4.76
C GLN A 124 24.15 -19.40 -3.90
N PRO A 125 24.99 -20.34 -4.39
CA PRO A 125 26.22 -20.73 -3.69
C PRO A 125 27.09 -19.52 -3.32
N GLY A 126 27.41 -19.35 -2.04
CA GLY A 126 28.16 -18.21 -1.51
C GLY A 126 27.32 -16.97 -1.14
N PHE A 127 26.00 -17.02 -1.34
CA PHE A 127 25.03 -15.95 -1.04
C PHE A 127 23.83 -16.48 -0.22
N GLU A 128 23.97 -17.61 0.46
CA GLU A 128 22.90 -18.27 1.21
C GLU A 128 22.41 -17.44 2.40
N GLY A 129 23.28 -16.63 3.00
CA GLY A 129 22.96 -15.73 4.11
C GLY A 129 22.38 -14.38 3.69
N VAL A 130 22.24 -14.11 2.39
CA VAL A 130 21.70 -12.83 1.93
C VAL A 130 20.16 -12.89 1.90
N PRO A 131 19.46 -11.88 2.44
CA PRO A 131 17.99 -11.82 2.37
C PRO A 131 17.47 -11.88 0.93
N ARG A 132 16.36 -12.61 0.73
CA ARG A 132 15.71 -12.73 -0.59
C ARG A 132 14.69 -11.62 -0.82
N GLU A 133 14.15 -11.09 0.27
CA GLU A 133 13.18 -10.01 0.32
C GLU A 133 13.83 -8.62 0.14
N PRO A 134 13.04 -7.58 -0.21
CA PRO A 134 13.49 -6.21 -0.06
C PRO A 134 13.95 -5.94 1.37
N HIS A 135 15.15 -5.39 1.53
CA HIS A 135 15.75 -5.10 2.83
C HIS A 135 16.45 -3.74 2.81
N ASN A 136 16.93 -3.29 3.97
CA ASN A 136 17.51 -1.95 4.15
C ASN A 136 16.59 -0.84 3.63
N ILE A 137 15.29 -0.95 3.93
CA ILE A 137 14.27 -0.02 3.45
C ILE A 137 14.40 1.30 4.22
N THR A 138 14.48 2.40 3.48
CA THR A 138 14.50 3.77 4.02
C THR A 138 13.39 4.58 3.38
N TYR A 139 12.92 5.62 4.07
CA TYR A 139 12.01 6.58 3.48
C TYR A 139 12.39 8.01 3.87
N GLN A 140 12.05 8.96 3.01
CA GLN A 140 12.20 10.39 3.26
C GLN A 140 10.87 11.08 2.98
N ALA A 141 10.31 11.74 4.01
CA ALA A 141 9.15 12.60 3.88
C ALA A 141 9.59 14.07 3.74
N SER A 142 9.08 14.75 2.71
CA SER A 142 9.27 16.17 2.49
C SER A 142 7.92 16.88 2.62
N VAL A 143 7.83 17.83 3.54
CA VAL A 143 6.61 18.59 3.84
C VAL A 143 6.85 20.07 3.61
N THR A 144 5.95 20.71 2.86
CA THR A 144 5.85 22.17 2.79
C THR A 144 4.61 22.60 3.56
N SER A 145 4.75 23.51 4.52
CA SER A 145 3.67 23.94 5.41
C SER A 145 4.01 25.28 6.10
N PRO A 146 3.01 26.11 6.44
CA PRO A 146 3.19 27.27 7.31
C PRO A 146 3.14 26.93 8.81
N ALA A 147 2.88 25.67 9.19
CA ALA A 147 2.90 25.21 10.57
C ALA A 147 4.32 25.31 11.17
N THR A 148 4.42 25.36 12.50
CA THR A 148 5.73 25.44 13.17
C THR A 148 6.49 24.13 13.07
N ALA A 149 7.81 24.18 13.30
CA ALA A 149 8.64 22.97 13.29
C ALA A 149 8.17 21.94 14.33
N GLU A 150 7.71 22.40 15.50
CA GLU A 150 7.19 21.56 16.57
C GLU A 150 5.88 20.87 16.18
N GLU A 151 5.00 21.56 15.45
CA GLU A 151 3.75 20.98 14.94
C GLU A 151 4.04 19.91 13.87
N ILE A 152 5.00 20.17 12.97
CA ILE A 152 5.44 19.20 11.95
C ILE A 152 6.12 17.98 12.57
N GLU A 153 6.93 18.16 13.62
CA GLU A 153 7.54 17.05 14.35
C GLU A 153 6.47 16.19 15.05
N THR A 154 5.49 16.84 15.69
CA THR A 154 4.36 16.12 16.32
C THR A 154 3.55 15.33 15.28
N LEU A 155 3.30 15.93 14.12
CA LEU A 155 2.67 15.27 12.98
C LEU A 155 3.47 14.03 12.56
N TYR A 156 4.79 14.18 12.35
CA TYR A 156 5.66 13.08 11.93
C TYR A 156 5.67 11.91 12.91
N GLN A 157 5.86 12.18 14.20
CA GLN A 157 5.85 11.14 15.25
C GLN A 157 4.50 10.39 15.30
N THR A 158 3.40 11.11 15.12
CA THR A 158 2.06 10.52 15.09
C THR A 158 1.87 9.66 13.83
N VAL A 159 2.39 10.08 12.67
CA VAL A 159 2.38 9.29 11.43
C VAL A 159 3.14 7.98 11.61
N GLU A 160 4.33 8.01 12.21
CA GLU A 160 5.11 6.79 12.46
C GLU A 160 4.37 5.82 13.39
N ALA A 161 3.73 6.34 14.43
CA ALA A 161 2.98 5.53 15.39
C ALA A 161 1.72 4.88 14.79
N GLU A 162 1.08 5.55 13.81
CA GLU A 162 -0.23 5.13 13.28
C GLU A 162 -0.17 4.49 11.89
N CYS A 163 0.96 4.56 11.18
CA CYS A 163 1.06 4.03 9.82
C CYS A 163 0.95 2.49 9.80
N PRO A 164 -0.11 1.92 9.21
CA PRO A 164 -0.32 0.47 9.24
C PRO A 164 0.71 -0.29 8.40
N LEU A 165 1.22 0.31 7.32
CA LEU A 165 2.25 -0.33 6.49
C LEU A 165 3.63 -0.27 7.16
N LEU A 166 3.96 0.83 7.86
CA LEU A 166 5.18 0.86 8.67
C LEU A 166 5.14 -0.23 9.75
N ALA A 167 4.00 -0.38 10.43
CA ALA A 167 3.78 -1.48 11.37
C ALA A 167 3.91 -2.85 10.68
N LEU A 168 3.41 -3.03 9.45
CA LEU A 168 3.53 -4.28 8.69
C LEU A 168 5.00 -4.62 8.34
N PHE A 169 5.82 -3.63 7.97
CA PHE A 169 7.24 -3.85 7.65
C PHE A 169 8.10 -4.13 8.88
N THR A 170 7.70 -3.63 10.05
CA THR A 170 8.51 -3.69 11.28
C THR A 170 8.08 -4.81 12.23
N ASN A 171 6.92 -5.42 12.00
CA ASN A 171 6.39 -6.49 12.85
C ASN A 171 6.18 -7.79 12.06
N PRO A 172 6.52 -8.96 12.65
CA PRO A 172 6.26 -10.24 12.01
C PRO A 172 4.77 -10.50 11.85
N GLN A 173 4.40 -11.17 10.76
CA GLN A 173 3.03 -11.62 10.49
C GLN A 173 2.98 -13.12 10.28
N THR A 174 1.84 -13.72 10.62
CA THR A 174 1.59 -15.13 10.30
C THR A 174 1.02 -15.23 8.90
N ILE A 175 1.72 -15.95 8.03
CA ILE A 175 1.28 -16.22 6.65
C ILE A 175 1.04 -17.72 6.51
N THR A 176 -0.15 -18.10 6.04
CA THR A 176 -0.51 -19.49 5.75
C THR A 176 -0.77 -19.64 4.25
N GLY A 177 -0.24 -20.71 3.66
CA GLY A 177 -0.36 -21.01 2.24
C GLY A 177 -0.96 -22.38 2.01
N SER A 178 -1.64 -22.53 0.88
CA SER A 178 -2.11 -23.83 0.37
C SER A 178 -1.99 -23.86 -1.15
N LEU A 179 -1.83 -25.06 -1.72
CA LEU A 179 -1.73 -25.27 -3.16
C LEU A 179 -2.90 -26.14 -3.62
N VAL A 180 -3.63 -25.68 -4.63
CA VAL A 180 -4.65 -26.45 -5.33
C VAL A 180 -4.13 -26.75 -6.74
N HIS A 181 -4.02 -28.03 -7.08
CA HIS A 181 -3.53 -28.48 -8.39
C HIS A 181 -4.65 -29.19 -9.16
N THR A 182 -4.92 -28.71 -10.38
CA THR A 182 -5.82 -29.38 -11.33
C THR A 182 -5.01 -29.82 -12.55
N PRO A 183 -4.89 -31.12 -12.83
CA PRO A 183 -4.15 -31.61 -13.99
C PRO A 183 -4.77 -31.11 -15.31
N SER A 184 -3.94 -30.57 -16.20
CA SER A 184 -4.34 -30.21 -17.56
C SER A 184 -4.55 -31.48 -18.40
N GLY A 185 -5.76 -32.04 -18.35
CA GLY A 185 -6.14 -33.24 -19.11
C GLY A 185 -6.99 -34.25 -18.34
N GLY A 186 -7.27 -34.01 -17.06
CA GLY A 186 -8.26 -34.79 -16.28
C GLY A 186 -9.70 -34.34 -16.55
N PRO A 187 -10.71 -35.13 -16.13
CA PRO A 187 -12.10 -34.65 -16.11
C PRO A 187 -12.19 -33.39 -15.25
N ALA A 188 -13.09 -32.47 -15.64
CA ALA A 188 -13.26 -31.20 -14.94
C ALA A 188 -13.45 -31.43 -13.42
N PRO A 189 -12.83 -30.61 -12.56
CA PRO A 189 -12.99 -30.74 -11.12
C PRO A 189 -14.48 -30.59 -10.75
N GLU A 190 -14.97 -31.44 -9.85
CA GLU A 190 -16.31 -31.28 -9.29
C GLU A 190 -16.43 -29.90 -8.63
N PRO A 191 -17.57 -29.20 -8.81
CA PRO A 191 -17.77 -27.90 -8.20
C PRO A 191 -17.63 -27.99 -6.68
N PRO A 192 -17.07 -26.96 -6.02
CA PRO A 192 -16.90 -26.97 -4.58
C PRO A 192 -18.25 -27.14 -3.88
N VAL A 193 -18.33 -28.10 -2.95
CA VAL A 193 -19.48 -28.29 -2.07
C VAL A 193 -19.61 -27.03 -1.22
N GLU A 194 -20.74 -26.33 -1.34
CA GLU A 194 -21.11 -25.24 -0.43
C GLU A 194 -21.07 -25.74 1.02
N VAL A 195 -20.06 -25.32 1.77
CA VAL A 195 -20.08 -25.45 3.22
C VAL A 195 -21.09 -24.42 3.72
N LYS A 196 -22.34 -24.85 3.93
CA LYS A 196 -23.33 -24.07 4.68
C LYS A 196 -22.68 -23.65 6.00
N ALA A 197 -22.66 -22.34 6.24
CA ALA A 197 -22.30 -21.79 7.53
C ALA A 197 -23.16 -22.49 8.59
N ALA A 198 -22.52 -23.31 9.43
CA ALA A 198 -23.17 -23.86 10.60
C ALA A 198 -23.45 -22.69 11.54
N ASP A 199 -24.74 -22.48 11.83
CA ASP A 199 -25.22 -21.66 12.93
C ASP A 199 -24.40 -21.96 14.19
N ARG A 200 -23.75 -20.94 14.73
CA ARG A 200 -23.26 -20.96 16.11
C ARG A 200 -24.21 -20.07 16.90
N GLY A 201 -25.13 -20.73 17.61
CA GLY A 201 -25.87 -20.14 18.72
C GLY A 201 -25.01 -19.90 19.94
#